data_AF-A0A1V5VT81-F1
#
_entry.id   AF-A0A1V5VT81-F1
#
_cell.length_a   1.000
_cell.length_b   1.000
_cell.length_c   1.000
_cell.angle_alpha   90.00
_cell.angle_beta   90.00
_cell.angle_gamma   90.00
#
_symmetry.space_group_name_H-M   'P 1'
#
loop_
_entity.id
_entity.type
_entity.pdbx_description
1 polymer ?
#
loop_
_entity_poly.entity_id
_entity_poly.type
_entity_poly.pdbx_seq_one_letter_code
_entity_poly.pdbx_strand_id
1 'polypeptide(L)'
;MEKRYGVLRFIATLWKVLAWVALVVGILGAIAMLVGGFAGGLLDETTMRQMGLPPNFSGAFLGIGGFVGVLIVAVLQFFGLYAFGEIISVFLSIEENTRAARLWMERSMLPPQPMM
;
A
#
# COMPACT_ATOMS: atom_id res chain seq x y z
N MET A 1 7.42 -28.76 -9.42
CA MET A 1 6.42 -27.68 -9.24
C MET A 1 6.63 -26.65 -10.33
N GLU A 2 5.77 -26.61 -11.35
CA GLU A 2 5.85 -25.57 -12.38
C GLU A 2 5.59 -24.19 -11.73
N LYS A 3 6.56 -23.27 -11.79
CA LYS A 3 6.43 -21.88 -11.32
C LYS A 3 5.60 -21.04 -12.33
N ARG A 4 4.38 -21.48 -12.66
CA ARG A 4 3.54 -20.81 -13.68
C ARG A 4 3.16 -19.37 -13.31
N TYR A 5 3.18 -19.00 -12.03
CA TYR A 5 2.74 -17.69 -11.55
C TYR A 5 3.89 -16.77 -11.09
N GLY A 6 5.10 -16.95 -11.64
CA GLY A 6 6.25 -16.11 -11.28
C GLY A 6 5.98 -14.60 -11.47
N VAL A 7 5.30 -14.24 -12.57
CA VAL A 7 4.92 -12.85 -12.85
C VAL A 7 3.94 -12.29 -11.82
N LEU A 8 2.93 -13.07 -11.42
CA LEU A 8 1.95 -12.64 -10.41
C LEU A 8 2.59 -12.49 -9.02
N ARG A 9 3.52 -13.39 -8.64
CA ARG A 9 4.31 -13.23 -7.41
C ARG A 9 5.12 -11.94 -7.45
N PHE A 10 5.79 -11.68 -8.57
CA PHE A 10 6.55 -10.45 -8.76
C PHE A 10 5.64 -9.21 -8.64
N ILE A 11 4.49 -9.21 -9.31
CA ILE A 11 3.51 -8.11 -9.23
C ILE A 11 3.03 -7.92 -7.78
N ALA A 12 2.72 -9.00 -7.06
CA ALA A 12 2.32 -8.94 -5.65
C ALA A 12 3.40 -8.29 -4.78
N THR A 13 4.65 -8.70 -4.94
CA THR A 13 5.79 -8.09 -4.23
C THR A 13 5.99 -6.63 -4.65
N LEU A 14 5.86 -6.32 -5.94
CA LEU A 14 6.00 -4.96 -6.47
C LEU A 14 4.97 -4.01 -5.85
N TRP A 15 3.70 -4.42 -5.74
CA TRP A 15 2.67 -3.63 -5.04
C TRP A 15 3.05 -3.33 -3.59
N LYS A 16 3.58 -4.31 -2.86
CA LYS A 16 4.04 -4.10 -1.47
C LYS A 16 5.22 -3.12 -1.41
N VAL A 17 6.17 -3.22 -2.33
CA VAL A 17 7.31 -2.28 -2.43
C VAL A 17 6.81 -0.87 -2.75
N LEU A 18 5.90 -0.72 -3.71
CA LEU A 18 5.30 0.56 -4.06
C LEU A 18 4.50 1.17 -2.90
N ALA A 19 3.83 0.34 -2.09
CA ALA A 19 3.17 0.80 -0.87
C ALA A 19 4.18 1.47 0.08
N TRP A 20 5.32 0.82 0.36
CA TRP A 20 6.38 1.38 1.20
C TRP A 20 6.97 2.66 0.62
N VAL A 21 7.23 2.70 -0.68
CA VAL A 21 7.71 3.92 -1.36
C VAL A 21 6.72 5.06 -1.20
N ALA A 22 5.43 4.79 -1.45
CA ALA A 22 4.37 5.79 -1.31
C ALA A 22 4.24 6.30 0.13
N LEU A 23 4.37 5.42 1.13
CA LEU A 23 4.35 5.81 2.54
C LEU A 23 5.51 6.75 2.88
N VAL A 24 6.74 6.42 2.45
CA VAL A 24 7.92 7.27 2.70
C VAL A 24 7.73 8.64 2.05
N VAL A 25 7.31 8.68 0.78
CA VAL A 25 7.02 9.94 0.08
C VAL A 25 5.92 10.73 0.80
N GLY A 26 4.86 10.07 1.25
CA GLY A 26 3.77 10.69 2.01
C GLY A 26 4.23 11.28 3.34
N ILE A 27 5.09 10.59 4.08
CA ILE A 27 5.68 11.10 5.34
C ILE A 27 6.55 12.32 5.07
N LEU A 28 7.41 12.27 4.05
CA LEU A 28 8.24 13.42 3.66
C LEU A 28 7.37 14.62 3.24
N GLY A 29 6.30 14.39 2.49
CA GLY A 29 5.33 15.40 2.12
C GLY A 29 4.61 16.00 3.32
N ALA A 30 4.22 15.18 4.30
CA ALA A 30 3.62 15.66 5.54
C ALA A 30 4.60 16.55 6.32
N ILE A 31 5.86 16.14 6.47
CA ILE A 31 6.90 16.93 7.14
C ILE A 31 7.11 18.28 6.41
N ALA A 32 7.13 18.27 5.08
CA ALA A 32 7.23 19.49 4.29
C ALA A 32 6.06 20.46 4.57
N MET A 33 4.83 19.95 4.68
CA MET A 33 3.66 20.75 5.07
C MET A 33 3.82 21.37 6.46
N LEU A 34 4.32 20.59 7.43
CA LEU A 34 4.54 21.06 8.79
C LEU A 34 5.57 22.19 8.83
N VAL A 35 6.74 21.96 8.25
CA VAL A 35 7.85 22.93 8.24
C VAL A 35 7.44 24.18 7.47
N GLY A 36 6.82 24.04 6.30
CA GLY A 36 6.38 25.17 5.49
C GLY A 36 5.29 26.01 6.16
N GLY A 37 4.42 25.41 6.96
CA GLY A 37 3.46 26.15 7.79
C GLY A 37 4.12 27.00 8.87
N PHE A 38 5.17 26.49 9.53
CA PHE A 38 5.91 27.26 10.54
C PHE A 38 6.89 28.28 9.96
N ALA A 39 7.41 28.05 8.75
CA ALA A 39 8.40 28.91 8.10
C ALA A 39 7.81 30.17 7.42
N GLY A 40 6.51 30.45 7.59
CA GLY A 40 5.86 31.65 7.03
C GLY A 40 4.81 31.38 5.95
N GLY A 41 4.47 30.11 5.68
CA GLY A 41 3.37 29.71 4.80
C GLY A 41 3.85 29.16 3.45
N LEU A 42 3.37 27.96 3.10
CA LEU A 42 3.58 27.31 1.80
C LEU A 42 2.74 27.91 0.67
N LEU A 43 1.73 28.70 1.01
CA LEU A 43 0.73 29.24 0.08
C LEU A 43 0.76 30.75 0.14
N ASP A 44 0.76 31.41 -1.01
CA ASP A 44 0.60 32.87 -1.07
C ASP A 44 -0.83 33.28 -0.68
N GLU A 45 -0.98 34.53 -0.23
CA GLU A 45 -2.25 35.12 0.22
C GLU A 45 -3.36 35.02 -0.86
N THR A 46 -2.97 35.08 -2.13
CA THR A 46 -3.85 34.88 -3.30
C THR A 46 -4.42 33.46 -3.35
N THR A 47 -3.60 32.46 -3.06
CA THR A 47 -4.01 31.05 -3.05
C THR A 47 -4.90 30.75 -1.84
N MET A 48 -4.57 31.32 -0.67
CA MET A 48 -5.41 31.20 0.53
C MET A 48 -6.81 31.78 0.30
N ARG A 49 -6.93 32.95 -0.35
CA ARG A 49 -8.22 33.55 -0.72
C ARG A 49 -9.01 32.69 -1.71
N GLN A 50 -8.34 32.10 -2.70
CA GLN A 50 -9.01 31.19 -3.67
C GLN A 50 -9.56 29.93 -3.01
N MET A 51 -8.89 29.44 -1.96
CA MET A 51 -9.37 28.31 -1.16
C MET A 51 -10.45 28.70 -0.14
N GLY A 52 -10.88 29.97 -0.11
CA GLY A 52 -11.90 30.48 0.81
C GLY A 52 -11.43 30.56 2.27
N LEU A 53 -10.11 30.53 2.50
CA LEU A 53 -9.56 30.57 3.85
C LEU A 53 -9.55 32.01 4.40
N PRO A 54 -9.86 32.21 5.71
CA PRO A 54 -9.86 33.54 6.31
C PRO A 54 -8.47 34.19 6.23
N PRO A 55 -8.37 35.53 6.06
CA PRO A 55 -7.08 36.24 6.01
C PRO A 55 -6.23 36.10 7.29
N ASN A 56 -6.89 35.77 8.41
CA ASN A 56 -6.26 35.67 9.74
C ASN A 56 -5.89 34.22 10.11
N PHE A 57 -6.00 33.27 9.19
CA PHE A 57 -5.63 31.88 9.44
C PHE A 57 -4.12 31.78 9.53
N SER A 58 -3.59 31.34 10.67
CA SER A 58 -2.14 31.24 10.85
C SER A 58 -1.56 30.15 9.96
N GLY A 59 -0.43 30.44 9.30
CA GLY A 59 0.30 29.45 8.50
C GLY A 59 0.65 28.19 9.31
N ALA A 60 0.90 28.34 10.62
CA ALA A 60 1.14 27.22 11.53
C ALA A 60 -0.09 26.30 11.66
N PHE A 61 -1.30 26.85 11.75
CA PHE A 61 -2.53 26.04 11.83
C PHE A 61 -2.77 25.25 10.54
N LEU A 62 -2.53 25.86 9.38
CA LEU A 62 -2.59 25.16 8.09
C LEU A 62 -1.49 24.09 7.96
N GLY A 63 -0.27 24.37 8.45
CA GLY A 63 0.82 23.40 8.45
C GLY A 63 0.52 22.17 9.29
N ILE A 64 -0.01 22.36 10.51
CA ILE A 64 -0.40 21.26 11.39
C ILE A 64 -1.57 20.47 10.80
N GLY A 65 -2.63 21.16 10.34
CA GLY A 65 -3.79 20.50 9.71
C GLY A 65 -3.41 19.73 8.46
N GLY A 66 -2.57 20.32 7.60
CA GLY A 66 -2.02 19.70 6.40
C GLY A 66 -1.14 18.51 6.72
N PHE A 67 -0.25 18.61 7.71
CA PHE A 67 0.58 17.49 8.20
C PHE A 67 -0.29 16.30 8.60
N VAL A 68 -1.27 16.52 9.48
CA VAL A 68 -2.17 15.45 9.96
C VAL A 68 -2.99 14.87 8.81
N GLY A 69 -3.57 15.72 7.96
CA GLY A 69 -4.37 15.29 6.81
C GLY A 69 -3.58 14.44 5.82
N VAL A 70 -2.39 14.91 5.42
CA VAL A 70 -1.51 14.19 4.50
C VAL A 70 -1.03 12.87 5.12
N LEU A 71 -0.70 12.86 6.42
CA LEU A 71 -0.26 11.65 7.11
C LEU A 71 -1.36 10.59 7.18
N ILE A 72 -2.61 10.99 7.46
CA ILE A 72 -3.76 10.08 7.44
C ILE A 72 -3.95 9.50 6.03
N VAL A 73 -3.95 10.35 4.99
CA VAL A 73 -4.11 9.90 3.61
C VAL A 73 -2.98 8.95 3.20
N ALA A 74 -1.72 9.26 3.56
CA ALA A 74 -0.57 8.41 3.26
C ALA A 74 -0.67 7.03 3.91
N VAL A 75 -1.10 6.97 5.18
CA VAL A 75 -1.30 5.70 5.90
C VAL A 75 -2.44 4.89 5.30
N LEU A 76 -3.59 5.52 4.99
CA LEU A 76 -4.71 4.83 4.34
C LEU A 76 -4.34 4.32 2.95
N GLN A 77 -3.63 5.12 2.16
CA GLN A 77 -3.12 4.73 0.85
C GLN A 77 -2.12 3.57 0.97
N PHE A 78 -1.20 3.60 1.93
CA PHE A 78 -0.28 2.51 2.21
C PHE A 78 -1.03 1.19 2.45
N PHE A 79 -2.01 1.20 3.35
CA PHE A 79 -2.79 0.00 3.64
C PHE A 79 -3.54 -0.50 2.40
N GLY A 80 -4.13 0.39 1.60
CA GLY A 80 -4.80 0.01 0.34
C GLY A 80 -3.86 -0.67 -0.65
N LEU A 81 -2.69 -0.07 -0.90
CA LEU A 81 -1.67 -0.61 -1.82
C LEU A 81 -1.09 -1.94 -1.31
N TYR A 82 -0.76 -2.00 -0.02
CA TYR A 82 -0.19 -3.19 0.59
C TYR A 82 -1.18 -4.35 0.62
N ALA A 83 -2.44 -4.09 1.00
CA ALA A 83 -3.51 -5.08 1.02
C ALA A 83 -3.78 -5.64 -0.38
N PHE A 84 -3.70 -4.83 -1.44
CA PHE A 84 -3.84 -5.32 -2.81
C PHE A 84 -2.78 -6.37 -3.17
N GLY A 85 -1.52 -6.12 -2.82
CA GLY A 85 -0.44 -7.11 -2.98
C GLY A 85 -0.63 -8.37 -2.14
N GLU A 86 -1.19 -8.25 -0.93
CA GLU A 86 -1.55 -9.41 -0.10
C GLU A 86 -2.68 -10.24 -0.70
N ILE A 87 -3.73 -9.61 -1.23
CA ILE A 87 -4.85 -10.32 -1.86
C ILE A 87 -4.34 -11.22 -3.01
N ILE A 88 -3.46 -10.69 -3.88
CA ILE A 88 -2.85 -11.48 -4.96
C ILE A 88 -2.07 -12.68 -4.39
N SER A 89 -1.30 -12.44 -3.33
CA SER A 89 -0.50 -13.49 -2.66
C SER A 89 -1.38 -14.59 -2.07
N VAL A 90 -2.52 -14.21 -1.47
CA VAL A 90 -3.50 -15.14 -0.90
C VAL A 90 -4.14 -15.99 -1.99
N PHE A 91 -4.63 -15.38 -3.08
CA PHE A 91 -5.22 -16.13 -4.19
C PHE A 91 -4.25 -17.14 -4.80
N LEU A 92 -2.99 -16.75 -4.94
CA LEU A 92 -1.97 -17.65 -5.44
C LEU A 92 -1.73 -18.83 -4.48
N SER A 93 -1.68 -18.56 -3.17
CA SER A 93 -1.53 -19.60 -2.16
C SER A 93 -2.71 -20.59 -2.15
N ILE A 94 -3.93 -20.11 -2.40
CA ILE A 94 -5.13 -20.96 -2.53
C ILE A 94 -5.01 -21.89 -3.74
N GLU A 95 -4.55 -21.38 -4.88
CA GLU A 95 -4.34 -22.19 -6.09
C GLU A 95 -3.28 -23.27 -5.85
N GLU A 96 -2.15 -22.90 -5.27
CA GLU A 96 -1.04 -23.83 -4.98
C GLU A 96 -1.48 -24.94 -4.02
N ASN A 97 -2.25 -24.59 -2.98
CA ASN A 97 -2.81 -25.56 -2.04
C ASN A 97 -3.86 -26.47 -2.68
N THR A 98 -4.69 -25.95 -3.57
CA THR A 98 -5.72 -26.74 -4.27
C THR A 98 -5.07 -27.74 -5.23
N ARG A 99 -4.00 -27.33 -5.93
CA ARG A 99 -3.20 -28.21 -6.79
C ARG A 99 -2.49 -29.31 -5.98
N ALA A 100 -1.92 -28.94 -4.83
CA ALA A 100 -1.29 -29.89 -3.93
C ALA A 100 -2.30 -30.91 -3.39
N ALA A 101 -3.50 -30.46 -3.01
CA ALA A 101 -4.58 -31.33 -2.54
C ALA A 101 -5.02 -32.32 -3.64
N ARG A 102 -5.17 -31.85 -4.89
CA ARG A 102 -5.47 -32.73 -6.03
C ARG A 102 -4.41 -33.82 -6.22
N LEU A 103 -3.13 -33.46 -6.21
CA LEU A 103 -2.03 -34.42 -6.35
C LEU A 103 -2.00 -35.44 -5.19
N TRP A 104 -2.31 -35.00 -3.98
CA TRP A 104 -2.41 -35.89 -2.82
C TRP A 104 -3.57 -36.88 -2.98
N MET A 105 -4.74 -36.41 -3.43
CA MET A 105 -5.90 -37.27 -3.71
C MET A 105 -5.59 -38.29 -4.80
N GLU A 106 -5.02 -37.87 -5.93
CA GLU A 106 -4.60 -38.75 -7.02
C GLU A 106 -3.63 -39.84 -6.50
N ARG A 107 -2.65 -39.48 -5.67
CA ARG A 107 -1.73 -40.45 -5.06
C ARG A 107 -2.44 -41.40 -4.09
N SER A 108 -3.40 -40.92 -3.30
CA SER A 108 -4.13 -41.73 -2.33
C SER A 108 -5.14 -42.70 -2.95
N MET A 109 -5.59 -42.41 -4.17
CA MET A 109 -6.56 -43.24 -4.92
C MET A 109 -5.89 -44.31 -5.79
N LEU A 110 -4.55 -44.30 -5.92
CA LEU A 110 -3.83 -45.39 -6.57
C LEU A 110 -3.92 -46.65 -5.68
N PRO A 111 -4.29 -47.82 -6.23
CA PRO A 111 -4.27 -49.06 -5.46
C PRO A 111 -2.85 -49.30 -4.91
N PRO A 112 -2.71 -49.89 -3.71
CA PRO A 112 -1.41 -50.17 -3.13
C PRO A 112 -0.59 -50.97 -4.14
N GLN A 113 0.56 -50.42 -4.52
CA GLN A 113 1.49 -51.12 -5.40
C GLN A 113 1.89 -52.43 -4.68
N PRO A 114 1.77 -53.60 -5.33
CA PRO A 114 2.20 -54.84 -4.73
C PRO A 114 3.69 -54.69 -4.38
N MET A 115 4.00 -54.81 -3.09
CA MET A 115 5.37 -54.82 -2.60
C MET A 115 6.03 -56.07 -3.18
N MET A 116 6.92 -55.89 -4.14
CA MET A 116 7.85 -56.93 -4.62
C MET A 116 8.97 -57.12 -3.61
#